data_AF-A0A1R3IWS1-F1
#
_entry.id   AF-A0A1R3IWS1-F1
#
_cell.length_a   1.000
_cell.length_b   1.000
_cell.length_c   1.000
_cell.angle_alpha   90.00
_cell.angle_beta   90.00
_cell.angle_gamma   90.00
#
_symmetry.space_group_name_H-M   'P 1'
#
loop_
_entity.id
_entity.type
_entity.pdbx_description
1 polymer ?
#
loop_
_entity_poly.entity_id
_entity_poly.type
_entity_poly.pdbx_seq_one_letter_code
_entity_poly.pdbx_strand_id
1 'polypeptide(L)' 'MSKGSCLHHLKKSYPNGFEEAIIASILKETLRGLEYLHRQGYIHRDVKVGNVLLHHDGTVKLTDFGVSACMFEEGDIQHR' A
#
# COMPACT_ATOMS: atom_id res chain seq x y z
N MET A 1 -3.75 -3.46 16.74
CA MET A 1 -3.58 -4.62 15.84
C MET A 1 -4.42 -4.39 14.59
N SER A 2 -3.88 -4.62 13.38
CA SER A 2 -4.61 -4.49 12.12
C SER A 2 -5.68 -5.58 11.99
N LYS A 3 -6.83 -5.30 11.33
CA LYS A 3 -7.91 -6.29 11.19
C LYS A 3 -7.70 -7.30 10.04
N GLY A 4 -6.54 -7.22 9.38
CA GLY A 4 -6.20 -7.98 8.18
C GLY A 4 -6.07 -7.08 6.96
N SER A 5 -5.83 -7.69 5.81
CA SER A 5 -5.75 -6.96 4.53
C SER A 5 -7.13 -6.62 3.99
N CYS A 6 -7.20 -5.65 3.08
CA CYS A 6 -8.41 -5.33 2.31
C CYS A 6 -9.02 -6.59 1.69
N LEU A 7 -8.18 -7.51 1.19
CA LEU A 7 -8.63 -8.80 0.66
C LEU A 7 -9.38 -9.65 1.70
N HIS A 8 -8.89 -9.70 2.95
CA HIS A 8 -9.56 -10.42 4.04
C HIS A 8 -10.96 -9.83 4.29
N HIS A 9 -11.04 -8.49 4.36
CA HIS A 9 -12.30 -7.79 4.59
C HIS A 9 -13.30 -7.96 3.45
N LEU A 10 -12.84 -7.85 2.20
CA LEU A 10 -13.65 -8.11 1.01
C LEU A 10 -14.29 -9.51 1.08
N LYS A 11 -13.48 -10.54 1.31
CA LYS A 11 -13.96 -11.93 1.34
C LYS A 11 -14.91 -12.23 2.49
N LYS A 12 -14.69 -11.62 3.66
CA LYS A 12 -15.42 -11.98 4.90
C LYS A 12 -16.69 -11.17 5.12
N SER A 13 -16.66 -9.88 4.76
CA SER A 13 -17.69 -8.93 5.19
C SER A 13 -18.35 -8.17 4.04
N TYR A 14 -17.76 -8.20 2.84
CA TYR A 14 -18.24 -7.44 1.69
C TYR A 14 -18.29 -8.33 0.43
N PRO A 15 -19.19 -9.34 0.41
CA PRO A 15 -19.27 -10.29 -0.70
C PRO A 15 -19.57 -9.63 -2.06
N ASN A 16 -20.18 -8.44 -2.05
CA ASN A 16 -20.47 -7.63 -3.24
C ASN A 16 -19.46 -6.50 -3.47
N GLY A 17 -18.36 -6.45 -2.71
CA GLY A 17 -17.39 -5.37 -2.74
C GLY A 17 -17.71 -4.21 -1.78
N PHE A 18 -16.79 -3.25 -1.71
CA PHE A 18 -16.95 -2.02 -0.93
C PHE A 18 -17.76 -0.99 -1.70
N GLU A 19 -18.38 -0.06 -0.98
CA GLU A 19 -18.95 1.16 -1.56
C GLU A 19 -17.85 2.04 -2.17
N GLU A 20 -18.16 2.77 -3.24
CA GLU A 20 -17.19 3.60 -3.96
C GLU A 20 -16.49 4.64 -3.06
N ALA A 21 -17.21 5.22 -2.09
CA ALA A 21 -16.64 6.15 -1.14
C ALA A 21 -15.55 5.52 -0.26
N ILE A 22 -15.74 4.25 0.13
CA ILE A 22 -14.76 3.48 0.89
C ILE A 22 -13.57 3.15 -0.01
N ILE A 23 -13.82 2.74 -1.25
CA ILE A 23 -12.77 2.45 -2.24
C ILE A 23 -11.89 3.70 -2.45
N ALA A 24 -12.51 4.86 -2.67
CA ALA A 24 -11.81 6.12 -2.86
C ALA A 24 -10.93 6.50 -1.65
N SER A 25 -11.45 6.29 -0.44
CA SER A 25 -10.71 6.53 0.80
C SER A 25 -9.49 5.61 0.94
N ILE A 26 -9.65 4.32 0.64
CA ILE A 26 -8.56 3.34 0.67
C ILE A 26 -7.51 3.67 -0.38
N LEU A 27 -7.92 3.99 -1.61
CA LEU A 27 -7.02 4.34 -2.70
C LEU A 27 -6.22 5.60 -2.39
N LYS A 28 -6.86 6.64 -1.85
CA LYS A 28 -6.19 7.89 -1.46
C LYS A 28 -5.04 7.64 -0.48
N GLU A 29 -5.27 6.87 0.57
CA GLU A 29 -4.22 6.57 1.55
C GLU A 29 -3.16 5.62 1.00
N THR A 30 -3.55 4.66 0.15
CA THR A 30 -2.61 3.78 -0.57
C THR A 30 -1.66 4.61 -1.45
N LEU A 31 -2.20 5.59 -2.18
CA LEU A 31 -1.42 6.48 -3.04
C LEU A 31 -0.47 7.38 -2.22
N ARG A 32 -0.87 7.85 -1.04
CA ARG A 32 0.03 8.56 -0.11
C ARG A 32 1.20 7.69 0.34
N GLY A 33 0.93 6.40 0.64
CA GLY A 33 1.97 5.44 0.97
C GLY A 33 2.96 5.20 -0.20
N LEU A 34 2.44 5.10 -1.43
CA LEU A 34 3.27 4.96 -2.63
C LEU A 34 4.08 6.23 -2.93
N GLU A 35 3.47 7.40 -2.81
CA GLU A 35 4.16 8.68 -2.96
C GLU A 35 5.33 8.77 -1.97
N TYR A 36 5.11 8.44 -0.71
CA TYR A 36 6.16 8.38 0.29
C TYR A 36 7.29 7.42 -0.15
N LEU A 37 6.95 6.20 -0.53
CA LEU A 37 7.92 5.17 -0.93
C LEU A 37 8.76 5.63 -2.13
N HIS A 38 8.12 6.21 -3.14
CA HIS A 38 8.79 6.73 -4.34
C HIS A 38 9.70 7.91 -4.00
N ARG A 39 9.31 8.80 -3.08
CA ARG A 39 10.18 9.89 -2.59
C ARG A 39 11.41 9.38 -1.85
N GLN A 40 11.34 8.19 -1.26
CA GLN A 40 12.51 7.51 -0.67
C GLN A 40 13.35 6.75 -1.71
N GLY A 41 13.01 6.82 -2.99
CA GLY A 41 13.74 6.13 -4.06
C GLY A 41 13.43 4.64 -4.16
N TYR A 42 12.30 4.17 -3.62
CA TYR A 42 11.91 2.77 -3.70
C TYR A 42 10.68 2.58 -4.59
N ILE A 43 10.61 1.44 -5.30
CA ILE A 43 9.42 0.97 -6.02
C ILE A 43 8.85 -0.23 -5.27
N HIS A 44 7.55 -0.24 -4.96
CA HIS A 44 6.91 -1.35 -4.24
C HIS A 44 6.84 -2.65 -5.06
N ARG A 45 6.51 -2.53 -6.36
CA ARG A 45 6.36 -3.62 -7.36
C ARG A 45 5.30 -4.69 -7.10
N ASP A 46 4.57 -4.67 -5.99
CA ASP A 46 3.54 -5.67 -5.66
C ASP A 46 2.33 -5.03 -4.98
N VAL A 47 1.78 -3.99 -5.61
CA VAL A 47 0.58 -3.31 -5.12
C VAL A 47 -0.65 -4.14 -5.48
N LYS A 48 -1.29 -4.70 -4.46
CA LYS A 48 -2.52 -5.50 -4.58
C LYS A 48 -3.35 -5.38 -3.30
N VAL A 49 -4.64 -5.71 -3.38
CA VAL A 49 -5.55 -5.68 -2.22
C VAL A 49 -5.13 -6.57 -1.04
N GLY A 50 -4.28 -7.57 -1.29
CA GLY A 50 -3.67 -8.41 -0.24
C GLY A 50 -2.59 -7.67 0.58
N ASN A 51 -1.97 -6.65 0.00
CA ASN A 51 -0.86 -5.88 0.57
C ASN A 51 -1.30 -4.50 1.08
N VAL A 52 -2.61 -4.26 1.17
CA VAL A 52 -3.20 -3.07 1.78
C VAL A 52 -3.84 -3.49 3.10
N LEU A 53 -3.35 -2.98 4.23
CA LEU A 53 -3.83 -3.28 5.57
C LEU A 53 -4.79 -2.19 6.05
N LEU A 54 -5.89 -2.62 6.69
CA LEU A 54 -6.86 -1.72 7.31
C LEU A 54 -6.76 -1.80 8.84
N HIS A 55 -6.68 -0.63 9.47
CA HIS A 55 -6.71 -0.49 10.93
C HIS A 55 -8.08 -0.05 11.43
N HIS A 56 -8.31 -0.23 12.73
CA HIS A 56 -9.58 0.10 13.39
C HIS A 56 -9.85 1.60 13.49
N ASP A 57 -8.80 2.41 13.42
CA ASP A 57 -8.84 3.87 13.39
C ASP A 57 -9.06 4.44 11.98
N GLY A 58 -9.29 3.57 10.98
CA GLY A 58 -9.45 3.95 9.58
C GLY A 58 -8.14 4.18 8.83
N THR A 59 -6.98 3.97 9.45
CA THR A 59 -5.70 4.08 8.75
C THR A 59 -5.47 2.92 7.78
N VAL A 60 -4.84 3.25 6.65
CA VAL A 60 -4.50 2.32 5.57
C VAL A 60 -2.99 2.27 5.45
N LYS A 61 -2.42 1.07 5.38
CA LYS A 61 -0.96 0.88 5.25
C LYS A 61 -0.61 -0.11 4.15
N LEU A 62 0.46 0.18 3.42
CA LEU A 62 1.10 -0.77 2.52
C LEU A 62 1.96 -1.74 3.31
N THR A 63 2.04 -2.98 2.85
CA THR A 63 2.86 -4.04 3.43
C THR A 63 3.51 -4.87 2.31
N ASP A 64 4.39 -5.79 2.70
CA ASP A 64 5.06 -6.74 1.82
C ASP A 64 5.99 -6.06 0.80
N PHE A 65 7.08 -5.52 1.34
CA PHE A 65 8.17 -4.92 0.57
C PHE A 65 9.20 -5.95 0.10
N GLY A 66 8.91 -7.26 0.20
CA GLY A 66 9.86 -8.34 -0.08
C GLY A 66 10.39 -8.37 -1.52
N VAL A 67 9.65 -7.75 -2.45
CA VAL A 67 10.05 -7.55 -3.85
C VAL A 67 10.26 -6.08 -4.21
N SER A 68 10.38 -5.17 -3.23
CA SER A 68 10.68 -3.77 -3.53
C SER A 68 12.09 -3.61 -4.12
N ALA A 69 12.30 -2.56 -4.91
CA ALA A 69 13.61 -2.25 -5.50
C ALA A 69 13.98 -0.79 -5.23
N CYS A 70 15.26 -0.54 -4.97
CA CYS A 70 15.81 0.81 -5.00
C CYS A 70 15.90 1.29 -6.46
N MET A 71 15.48 2.52 -6.72
CA MET A 71 15.59 3.18 -8.03
C MET A 71 17.03 3.61 -8.34
N PHE A 72 17.86 3.76 -7.30
CA PHE A 72 19.27 4.10 -7.44
C PHE A 72 20.10 2.84 -7.16
N GLU A 73 20.86 2.36 -8.14
CA GLU A 73 21.95 1.43 -7.88
C GLU A 73 23.03 2.15 -7.05
N GLU A 74 23.83 1.41 -6.27
CA GLU A 74 24.90 1.92 -5.38
C GLU A 74 25.99 2.78 -6.08
N GLY A 75 25.84 3.14 -7.36
CA GLY A 75 26.74 4.02 -8.12
C GLY A 75 26.27 5.47 -8.36
N ASP A 76 25.00 5.82 -8.13
CA ASP A 76 24.46 7.13 -8.54
C ASP A 76 24.58 8.26 -7.49
N ILE A 77 24.95 7.92 -6.26
CA ILE A 77 25.09 8.90 -5.16
C ILE A 77 26.45 9.61 -5.12
N GLN A 78 27.35 9.36 -6.08
CA GLN A 78 28.70 9.95 -6.05
C GLN A 78 28.85 11.31 -6.78
N HIS A 79 27.79 11.87 -7.34
CA HIS A 79 27.83 13.18 -7.99
C HIS A 79 26.61 14.05 -7.67
N ARG A 80 26.50 14.53 -6.43
CA ARG A 80 25.88 15.82 -6.12
C ARG A 80 26.60 16.52 -4.98
#